data_AF-A0A955XPB4-F1
#
_entry.id   AF-A0A955XPB4-F1
#
_cell.length_a   1.000
_cell.length_b   1.000
_cell.length_c   1.000
_cell.angle_alpha   90.00
_cell.angle_beta   90.00
_cell.angle_gamma   90.00
#
_symmetry.space_group_name_H-M   'P 1'
#
loop_
_entity.id
_entity.type
_entity.pdbx_description
1 polymer ?
#
loop_
_entity_poly.entity_id
_entity_poly.type
_entity_poly.pdbx_seq_one_letter_code
_entity_poly.pdbx_strand_id
1 'polypeptide(L)'
;MDALPPPSDPSPRGETLSIDLPSLPAPVRVQDDFYSDRVRCDHPPASVDGEALGEALIDAAAARDRSRVVVLAPAALGPGLEAAGLSEEARIPG
;
A
#
# COMPACT_ATOMS: atom_id res chain seq x y z
N MET A 1 6.53 -23.48 -15.37
CA MET A 1 7.57 -22.84 -14.55
C MET A 1 8.00 -21.62 -15.33
N ASP A 2 7.45 -20.46 -15.00
CA ASP A 2 7.86 -19.21 -15.66
C ASP A 2 9.28 -18.88 -15.23
N ALA A 3 10.16 -18.75 -16.23
CA ALA A 3 11.55 -18.42 -16.01
C ALA A 3 11.63 -16.99 -15.43
N LEU A 4 12.36 -16.83 -14.33
CA LEU A 4 12.61 -15.50 -13.77
C LEU A 4 13.37 -14.67 -14.82
N PRO A 5 12.90 -13.45 -15.16
CA PRO A 5 13.52 -12.61 -16.16
C PRO A 5 14.92 -12.15 -15.72
N PRO A 6 15.84 -11.90 -16.69
CA PRO A 6 17.24 -11.62 -16.43
C PRO A 6 17.48 -10.34 -15.60
N PRO A 7 18.62 -10.22 -14.91
CA PRO A 7 18.95 -9.08 -14.04
C PRO A 7 19.12 -7.73 -14.75
N SER A 8 19.10 -7.70 -16.08
CA SER A 8 19.22 -6.50 -16.92
C SER A 8 17.87 -5.87 -17.32
N ASP A 9 16.75 -6.42 -16.85
CA ASP A 9 15.43 -5.88 -17.14
C ASP A 9 15.11 -4.70 -16.20
N PRO A 10 15.03 -3.45 -16.71
CA PRO A 10 14.75 -2.26 -15.89
C PRO A 10 13.27 -2.15 -15.49
N SER A 11 12.42 -3.09 -15.93
CA SER A 11 11.00 -3.07 -15.61
C SER A 11 10.82 -3.14 -14.09
N PRO A 12 10.05 -2.22 -13.49
CA PRO A 12 9.77 -2.25 -12.06
C PRO A 12 9.16 -3.61 -11.71
N ARG A 13 9.86 -4.37 -10.88
CA ARG A 13 9.38 -5.67 -10.43
C ARG A 13 8.39 -5.41 -9.30
N GLY A 14 7.12 -5.61 -9.60
CA GLY A 14 6.09 -5.55 -8.59
C GLY A 14 4.84 -6.30 -9.00
N GLU A 15 4.02 -6.60 -8.01
CA GLU A 15 2.73 -7.27 -8.19
C GLU A 15 1.61 -6.34 -7.72
N THR A 16 0.54 -6.23 -8.51
CA THR A 16 -0.65 -5.52 -8.05
C THR A 16 -1.51 -6.46 -7.22
N LEU A 17 -1.72 -6.08 -5.96
CA LEU A 17 -2.58 -6.73 -5.00
C LEU A 17 -3.94 -6.04 -4.96
N SER A 18 -4.97 -6.81 -4.68
CA SER A 18 -6.31 -6.30 -4.37
C SER A 18 -6.59 -6.58 -2.90
N ILE A 19 -6.88 -5.53 -2.13
CA ILE A 19 -7.28 -5.63 -0.72
C ILE A 19 -8.76 -5.29 -0.63
N ASP A 20 -9.55 -6.27 -0.19
CA ASP A 20 -10.97 -6.07 0.11
C ASP A 20 -11.12 -5.43 1.48
N LEU A 21 -11.84 -4.31 1.53
CA LEU A 21 -12.18 -3.63 2.78
C LEU A 21 -13.69 -3.62 2.97
N PRO A 22 -14.23 -3.98 4.15
CA PRO A 22 -15.67 -3.99 4.39
C PRO A 22 -16.35 -2.64 4.16
N SER A 23 -15.61 -1.54 4.30
CA SER A 23 -16.10 -0.18 4.11
C SER A 23 -16.24 0.23 2.64
N LEU A 24 -15.77 -0.59 1.68
CA LEU A 24 -15.75 -0.25 0.27
C LEU A 24 -16.48 -1.30 -0.58
N PRO A 25 -17.21 -0.87 -1.63
CA PRO A 25 -17.83 -1.79 -2.58
C PRO A 25 -16.84 -2.37 -3.61
N ALA A 26 -15.60 -1.87 -3.66
CA ALA A 26 -14.56 -2.30 -4.58
C ALA A 26 -13.21 -2.40 -3.85
N PRO A 27 -12.34 -3.34 -4.25
CA PRO A 27 -11.05 -3.52 -3.61
C PRO A 27 -10.11 -2.33 -3.86
N VAL A 28 -9.27 -2.06 -2.87
CA VAL A 28 -8.16 -1.11 -2.98
C VAL A 28 -7.01 -1.79 -3.72
N ARG A 29 -6.47 -1.09 -4.73
CA ARG A 29 -5.28 -1.55 -5.46
C ARG A 29 -4.02 -1.13 -4.73
N VAL A 30 -3.13 -2.09 -4.57
CA VAL A 30 -1.88 -1.94 -3.82
C VAL A 30 -0.75 -2.54 -4.64
N GLN A 31 0.44 -1.96 -4.58
CA GLN A 31 1.62 -2.48 -5.26
C GLN A 31 2.55 -3.13 -4.24
N ASP A 32 2.89 -4.40 -4.45
CA ASP A 32 4.08 -5.00 -3.85
C ASP A 32 5.30 -4.63 -4.70
N ASP A 33 6.17 -3.76 -4.18
CA ASP A 33 7.34 -3.23 -4.87
C ASP A 33 8.59 -3.95 -4.34
N PHE A 34 9.04 -4.98 -5.06
CA PHE A 34 10.15 -5.85 -4.65
C PHE A 34 11.48 -5.10 -4.57
N TYR A 35 11.68 -4.09 -5.41
CA TYR A 35 12.95 -3.36 -5.48
C TYR A 35 13.18 -2.48 -4.26
N SER A 36 12.11 -1.87 -3.74
CA SER A 36 12.17 -0.95 -2.60
C SER A 36 11.62 -1.54 -1.30
N ASP A 37 11.43 -2.86 -1.27
CA ASP A 37 11.02 -3.64 -0.09
C ASP A 37 9.80 -3.05 0.63
N ARG A 38 8.78 -2.69 -0.17
CA ARG A 38 7.59 -2.03 0.37
C ARG A 38 6.30 -2.48 -0.29
N VAL A 39 5.22 -2.32 0.46
CA VAL A 39 3.85 -2.29 -0.04
C VAL A 39 3.42 -0.83 -0.21
N ARG A 40 2.84 -0.47 -1.36
CA ARG A 40 2.42 0.90 -1.67
C ARG A 40 0.94 0.98 -2.04
N CYS A 41 0.21 1.90 -1.41
CA CYS A 41 -1.16 2.25 -1.80
C CYS A 41 -1.20 3.69 -2.30
N ASP A 42 -1.58 3.87 -3.57
CA ASP A 42 -1.68 5.18 -4.21
C ASP A 42 -3.14 5.59 -4.32
N HIS A 43 -3.48 6.75 -3.74
CA HIS A 43 -4.79 7.40 -3.88
C HIS A 43 -6.00 6.55 -3.44
N PRO A 44 -6.03 6.06 -2.19
CA PRO A 44 -7.23 5.42 -1.65
C PRO A 44 -8.42 6.40 -1.67
N PRO A 45 -9.66 5.91 -1.82
CA PRO A 45 -10.85 6.75 -1.74
C PRO A 45 -10.92 7.48 -0.40
N ALA A 46 -11.26 8.77 -0.39
CA ALA A 46 -11.34 9.55 0.84
C ALA A 46 -12.43 9.06 1.83
N SER A 47 -13.37 8.24 1.36
CA SER A 47 -14.44 7.63 2.16
C SER A 47 -14.07 6.30 2.80
N VAL A 48 -12.87 5.77 2.56
CA VAL A 48 -12.40 4.53 3.19
C VAL A 48 -12.18 4.76 4.68
N ASP A 49 -12.36 3.71 5.48
CA ASP A 49 -11.87 3.71 6.86
C ASP A 49 -10.33 3.68 6.84
N GLY A 50 -9.71 4.75 7.33
CA GLY A 50 -8.26 4.92 7.31
C GLY A 50 -7.53 3.92 8.23
N GLU A 51 -8.15 3.53 9.35
CA GLU A 51 -7.54 2.58 10.29
C GLU A 51 -7.57 1.17 9.69
N ALA A 52 -8.73 0.72 9.23
CA ALA A 52 -8.87 -0.58 8.57
C ALA A 52 -7.99 -0.71 7.31
N LEU A 53 -7.84 0.37 6.54
CA LEU A 53 -6.89 0.41 5.41
C LEU A 53 -5.45 0.24 5.89
N GLY A 54 -5.04 0.96 6.94
CA GLY A 54 -3.69 0.90 7.49
C GLY A 54 -3.33 -0.50 7.98
N GLU A 55 -4.21 -1.12 8.77
CA GLU A 55 -4.05 -2.48 9.27
C GLU A 55 -3.92 -3.49 8.12
N ALA A 56 -4.82 -3.41 7.14
CA ALA A 56 -4.80 -4.34 6.00
C ALA A 56 -3.52 -4.22 5.16
N LEU A 57 -2.94 -3.02 5.03
CA LEU A 57 -1.68 -2.81 4.34
C LEU A 57 -0.49 -3.37 5.11
N ILE A 58 -0.48 -3.21 6.44
CA ILE A 58 0.55 -3.79 7.32
C ILE A 58 0.50 -5.31 7.24
N ASP A 59 -0.68 -5.91 7.32
CA ASP A 59 -0.87 -7.36 7.18
C ASP A 59 -0.41 -7.84 5.80
N ALA A 60 -0.74 -7.09 4.73
CA ALA A 60 -0.32 -7.41 3.38
C ALA A 60 1.21 -7.37 3.21
N ALA A 61 1.89 -6.43 3.86
CA ALA A 61 3.35 -6.33 3.89
C ALA A 61 3.98 -7.48 4.68
N ALA A 62 3.47 -7.78 5.87
CA ALA A 62 3.94 -8.88 6.70
C ALA A 62 3.81 -10.23 5.98
N ALA A 63 2.66 -10.48 5.34
CA ALA A 63 2.42 -11.71 4.58
C ALA A 63 3.37 -11.91 3.38
N ARG A 64 4.00 -10.83 2.90
CA ARG A 64 4.92 -10.83 1.74
C ARG A 64 6.37 -10.63 2.13
N ASP A 65 6.66 -10.57 3.43
CA ASP A 65 7.98 -10.27 3.97
C ASP A 65 8.52 -8.94 3.42
N ARG A 66 7.70 -7.88 3.53
CA ARG A 66 8.07 -6.50 3.22
C ARG A 66 8.25 -5.70 4.49
N SER A 67 9.32 -4.92 4.57
CA SER A 67 9.65 -4.15 5.77
C SER A 67 8.92 -2.80 5.86
N ARG A 68 8.31 -2.33 4.77
CA ARG A 68 7.73 -0.97 4.70
C ARG A 68 6.35 -0.92 4.06
N VAL A 69 5.51 -0.02 4.58
CA VAL A 69 4.23 0.38 3.98
C VAL A 69 4.31 1.86 3.61
N VAL A 70 3.85 2.22 2.42
CA VAL A 70 3.76 3.62 1.95
C VAL A 70 2.36 3.89 1.45
N VAL A 71 1.75 4.97 1.94
CA VAL A 71 0.40 5.38 1.53
C VAL A 71 0.42 6.82 1.06
N LEU A 72 -0.02 7.06 -0.18
CA LEU A 72 -0.28 8.39 -0.69
C LEU A 72 -1.79 8.66 -0.59
N ALA A 73 -2.23 9.23 0.53
CA ALA A 73 -3.64 9.40 0.88
C ALA A 73 -4.09 10.87 0.99
N PRO A 74 -5.40 11.13 0.84
CA PRO A 74 -6.01 12.40 1.26
C PRO A 74 -5.79 12.64 2.77
N ALA A 75 -5.62 13.91 3.16
CA ALA A 75 -5.37 14.30 4.56
C ALA A 75 -6.46 13.83 5.54
N ALA A 76 -7.70 13.62 5.07
CA ALA A 76 -8.81 13.14 5.89
C ALA A 76 -8.58 11.72 6.46
N LEU A 77 -7.73 10.91 5.82
CA LEU A 77 -7.42 9.56 6.29
C LEU A 77 -6.28 9.53 7.32
N GLY A 78 -5.56 10.64 7.50
CA GLY A 78 -4.38 10.74 8.37
C GLY A 78 -4.61 10.18 9.77
N PRO A 79 -5.63 10.64 10.52
CA PRO A 79 -5.87 10.15 11.88
C PRO A 79 -6.12 8.63 11.98
N GLY A 80 -6.81 8.04 10.99
CA GLY A 80 -7.05 6.59 10.96
C GLY A 80 -5.77 5.82 10.63
N LEU A 81 -4.97 6.30 9.67
CA LEU A 81 -3.69 5.68 9.34
C LEU A 81 -2.70 5.75 10.51
N GLU A 82 -2.71 6.85 11.28
CA GLU A 82 -1.93 6.97 12.51
C GLU A 82 -2.40 5.99 13.60
N ALA A 83 -3.71 5.79 13.75
CA ALA A 83 -4.25 4.80 14.68
C ALA A 83 -3.79 3.37 14.35
N ALA A 84 -3.67 3.04 13.06
CA ALA A 84 -3.12 1.78 12.58
C ALA A 84 -1.59 1.65 12.74
N GLY A 85 -0.90 2.69 13.21
CA GLY A 85 0.54 2.69 13.46
C GLY A 85 1.41 3.23 12.33
N LEU A 86 0.83 3.85 11.30
CA LEU A 86 1.60 4.60 10.30
C LEU A 86 1.93 6.01 10.83
N SER A 87 2.84 6.71 10.16
CA SER A 87 3.19 8.09 10.47
C SER A 87 3.24 8.94 9.20
N GLU A 88 2.80 10.19 9.27
CA GLU A 88 2.93 11.15 8.16
C GLU A 88 4.40 11.54 7.94
N GLU A 89 5.01 11.07 6.84
CA GLU A 89 6.38 11.45 6.47
C GLU A 89 6.44 12.80 5.75
N ALA A 90 5.41 13.14 4.98
CA ALA A 90 5.37 14.35 4.15
C ALA A 90 3.94 14.77 3.79
N ARG A 91 3.79 16.07 3.53
CA ARG A 91 2.56 16.68 3.03
C ARG A 91 2.83 17.44 1.74
N ILE A 92 2.13 17.07 0.68
CA ILE A 92 2.15 17.84 -0.58
C ILE A 92 1.17 19.01 -0.43
N PRO A 93 1.62 20.28 -0.58
CA PRO A 93 0.71 21.42 -0.60
C PRO A 93 -0.23 21.35 -1.79
N GLY A 94 -1.50 21.67 -1.59
CA GLY A 94 -2.52 21.82 -2.62
C GLY A 94 -2.81 23.29 -2.91
#